data_AF-A0A7H4PKG4-F1
#
_entry.id   AF-A0A7H4PKG4-F1
#
_cell.length_a   1.000
_cell.length_b   1.000
_cell.length_c   1.000
_cell.angle_alpha   90.00
_cell.angle_beta   90.00
_cell.angle_gamma   90.00
#
_symmetry.space_group_name_H-M   'P 1'
#
loop_
_entity.id
_entity.type
_entity.pdbx_description
1 polymer ?
#
loop_
_entity_poly.entity_id
_entity_poly.type
_entity_poly.pdbx_seq_one_letter_code
_entity_poly.pdbx_strand_id
1 'polypeptide(L)'
;MADGALLNRYWDDNDTPRPESWLDDVTTAKNNPNRPATEIYRDLRSAAASGWDFSSRWMDNPQQLGTIRTTSIVPVDLNSLMFHMEKAIARGQ
;
A
#
# COMPACT_ATOMS: atom_id res chain seq x y z
N MET A 1 -16.72 -0.27 -4.90
CA MET A 1 -17.74 -0.23 -3.82
C MET A 1 -19.08 -0.67 -4.41
N ALA A 2 -20.06 -1.06 -3.60
CA ALA A 2 -21.35 -1.58 -4.13
C ALA A 2 -22.17 -0.53 -4.91
N ASP A 3 -21.80 0.75 -4.78
CA ASP A 3 -22.42 1.93 -5.38
C ASP A 3 -21.79 2.35 -6.73
N GLY A 4 -20.75 1.66 -7.21
CA GLY A 4 -20.07 1.99 -8.46
C GLY A 4 -19.01 3.11 -8.36
N ALA A 5 -18.70 3.60 -7.16
CA ALA A 5 -17.65 4.61 -7.00
C ALA A 5 -16.27 4.08 -7.46
N LEU A 6 -15.54 4.92 -8.23
CA LEU A 6 -14.16 4.69 -8.67
C LEU A 6 -13.20 5.51 -7.80
N LEU A 7 -12.24 4.83 -7.20
CA LEU A 7 -11.21 5.42 -6.35
C LEU A 7 -9.87 4.73 -6.61
N ASN A 8 -8.80 5.40 -6.24
CA ASN A 8 -7.43 4.95 -6.44
C ASN A 8 -6.86 4.35 -5.15
N ARG A 9 -5.85 3.49 -5.30
CA ARG A 9 -5.04 2.93 -4.20
C ARG A 9 -3.57 2.90 -4.59
N TYR A 10 -2.68 2.86 -3.60
CA TYR A 10 -1.27 2.59 -3.85
C TYR A 10 -1.06 1.13 -4.23
N TRP A 11 -0.18 0.90 -5.19
CA TRP A 11 0.11 -0.41 -5.76
C TRP A 11 1.53 -0.41 -6.33
N ASP A 12 2.33 -1.42 -6.00
CA ASP A 12 3.58 -1.76 -6.70
C ASP A 12 3.31 -2.97 -7.60
N ASP A 13 3.93 -3.06 -8.77
CA ASP A 13 3.73 -4.14 -9.74
C ASP A 13 4.43 -5.46 -9.38
N ASN A 14 5.40 -5.42 -8.47
CA ASN A 14 6.11 -6.59 -7.96
C ASN A 14 5.54 -7.09 -6.62
N ASP A 15 5.63 -8.39 -6.40
CA ASP A 15 5.29 -9.08 -5.15
C ASP A 15 6.49 -9.86 -4.59
N THR A 16 7.69 -9.36 -4.83
CA THR A 16 8.95 -9.92 -4.30
C THR A 16 9.50 -8.99 -3.21
N PRO A 17 10.46 -9.43 -2.37
CA PRO A 17 11.08 -8.53 -1.40
C PRO A 17 11.73 -7.32 -2.10
N ARG A 18 11.71 -6.16 -1.44
CA ARG A 18 12.40 -4.96 -1.93
C ARG A 18 13.92 -5.17 -1.96
N PRO A 19 14.63 -4.89 -3.07
CA PRO A 19 16.08 -5.08 -3.15
C PRO A 19 16.86 -4.32 -2.06
N GLU A 20 16.40 -3.11 -1.73
CA GLU A 20 16.98 -2.22 -0.71
C GLU A 20 16.63 -2.62 0.74
N SER A 21 15.69 -3.55 0.95
CA SER A 21 15.25 -4.01 2.28
C SER A 21 15.00 -5.52 2.32
N TRP A 22 15.78 -6.28 1.54
CA TRP A 22 15.50 -7.68 1.24
C TRP A 22 15.33 -8.55 2.49
N LEU A 23 16.28 -8.47 3.42
CA LEU A 23 16.28 -9.29 4.63
C LEU A 23 15.10 -8.96 5.55
N ASP A 24 14.75 -7.68 5.68
CA ASP A 24 13.68 -7.21 6.54
C ASP A 24 12.31 -7.63 6.00
N ASP A 25 12.10 -7.49 4.68
CA ASP A 25 10.88 -7.91 4.01
C ASP A 25 10.70 -9.43 4.15
N VAL A 26 11.75 -10.22 3.85
CA VAL A 26 11.72 -11.69 4.00
C VAL A 26 11.44 -12.09 5.45
N THR A 27 12.05 -11.42 6.41
CA THR A 27 11.83 -11.70 7.84
C THR A 27 10.41 -11.36 8.26
N THR A 28 9.88 -10.23 7.80
CA THR A 28 8.51 -9.79 8.05
C THR A 28 7.51 -10.82 7.53
N ALA A 29 7.69 -11.30 6.29
CA ALA A 29 6.81 -12.31 5.71
C ALA A 29 6.93 -13.67 6.43
N LYS A 30 8.16 -14.10 6.76
CA LYS A 30 8.39 -15.33 7.53
C LYS A 30 7.74 -15.31 8.91
N ASN A 31 7.71 -14.15 9.57
CA ASN A 31 7.08 -13.98 10.88
C ASN A 31 5.55 -13.96 10.83
N ASN A 32 4.94 -13.98 9.63
CA ASN A 32 3.49 -14.06 9.47
C ASN A 32 3.06 -15.17 8.49
N PRO A 33 3.30 -16.46 8.83
CA PRO A 33 3.12 -17.59 7.92
C PRO A 33 1.66 -17.86 7.52
N ASN A 34 0.69 -17.22 8.18
CA ASN A 34 -0.74 -17.37 7.87
C ASN A 34 -1.18 -16.58 6.63
N ARG A 35 -0.29 -15.74 6.07
CA ARG A 35 -0.54 -14.99 4.84
C ARG A 35 0.48 -15.38 3.78
N PRO A 36 0.10 -15.42 2.49
CA PRO A 36 1.05 -15.59 1.41
C PRO A 36 2.13 -14.50 1.47
N ALA A 37 3.40 -14.91 1.42
CA ALA A 37 4.52 -13.98 1.50
C ALA A 37 4.46 -12.90 0.39
N THR A 38 4.00 -13.28 -0.81
CA THR A 38 3.80 -12.38 -1.95
C THR A 38 2.82 -11.25 -1.66
N GLU A 39 1.73 -11.51 -0.92
CA GLU A 39 0.79 -10.46 -0.50
C GLU A 39 1.44 -9.49 0.49
N ILE A 40 2.20 -10.02 1.45
CA ILE A 40 2.95 -9.18 2.40
C ILE A 40 3.95 -8.31 1.64
N TYR A 41 4.73 -8.87 0.72
CA TYR A 41 5.68 -8.11 -0.09
C TYR A 41 4.99 -7.02 -0.93
N ARG A 42 3.86 -7.33 -1.56
CA ARG A 42 3.05 -6.36 -2.31
C ARG A 42 2.60 -5.21 -1.42
N ASP A 43 2.12 -5.50 -0.21
CA ASP A 43 1.64 -4.49 0.74
C ASP A 43 2.79 -3.64 1.30
N LEU A 44 3.97 -4.23 1.56
CA LEU A 44 5.18 -3.52 1.97
C LEU A 44 5.64 -2.53 0.88
N ARG A 45 5.71 -3.00 -0.37
CA ARG A 45 6.05 -2.14 -1.52
C ARG A 45 5.02 -1.05 -1.78
N SER A 46 3.74 -1.38 -1.67
CA SER A 46 2.66 -0.40 -1.85
C SER A 46 2.66 0.65 -0.73
N ALA A 47 3.12 0.30 0.48
CA ALA A 47 3.36 1.28 1.53
C ALA A 47 4.54 2.21 1.20
N ALA A 48 5.62 1.69 0.62
CA ALA A 48 6.70 2.52 0.08
C ALA A 48 6.18 3.47 -1.03
N ALA A 49 5.34 2.98 -1.94
CA ALA A 49 4.70 3.82 -2.97
C ALA A 49 3.78 4.91 -2.39
N SER A 50 3.26 4.72 -1.18
CA SER A 50 2.48 5.74 -0.48
C SER A 50 3.33 6.89 0.09
N GLY A 51 4.65 6.69 0.22
CA GLY A 51 5.55 7.58 0.95
C GLY A 51 5.43 7.49 2.48
N TRP A 52 4.70 6.50 3.00
CA TRP A 52 4.45 6.26 4.43
C TRP A 52 4.88 4.84 4.84
N ASP A 53 6.14 4.48 4.55
CA ASP A 53 6.78 3.23 4.96
C ASP A 53 7.47 3.36 6.34
N PHE A 54 7.04 2.69 7.40
CA PHE A 54 5.72 2.09 7.60
C PHE A 54 4.91 2.88 8.61
N SER A 55 3.61 2.63 8.63
CA SER A 55 2.66 3.31 9.52
C SER A 55 1.61 2.34 10.03
N SER A 56 1.18 2.52 11.28
CA SER A 56 0.02 1.81 11.85
C SER A 56 -1.25 2.00 11.03
N ARG A 57 -1.34 3.09 10.25
CA ARG A 57 -2.41 3.35 9.26
C ARG A 57 -2.68 2.17 8.33
N TRP A 58 -1.64 1.39 8.01
CA TRP A 58 -1.70 0.29 7.04
C TRP A 58 -1.88 -1.09 7.68
N MET A 59 -1.91 -1.20 9.01
CA MET A 59 -1.80 -2.46 9.73
C MET A 59 -3.09 -2.84 10.44
N ASP A 60 -3.42 -4.14 10.50
CA ASP A 60 -4.44 -4.63 11.43
C ASP A 60 -3.97 -4.57 12.88
N ASN A 61 -2.69 -4.86 13.11
CA ASN A 61 -2.05 -4.77 14.41
C ASN A 61 -0.87 -3.78 14.33
N PRO A 62 -0.93 -2.61 14.98
CA PRO A 62 0.10 -1.58 14.89
C PRO A 62 1.45 -1.98 15.48
N GLN A 63 1.53 -3.09 16.23
CA GLN A 63 2.79 -3.65 16.74
C GLN A 63 3.36 -4.76 15.85
N GLN A 64 2.67 -5.16 14.78
CA GLN A 64 3.08 -6.27 13.90
C GLN A 64 3.03 -5.86 12.43
N LEU A 65 4.19 -5.48 11.89
CA LEU A 65 4.33 -5.07 10.48
C LEU A 65 3.82 -6.11 9.48
N GLY A 66 3.92 -7.41 9.77
CA GLY A 66 3.40 -8.47 8.89
C GLY A 66 1.87 -8.42 8.67
N THR A 67 1.14 -7.64 9.48
CA THR A 67 -0.30 -7.39 9.33
C THR A 67 -0.62 -6.21 8.40
N ILE A 68 0.40 -5.67 7.71
CA ILE A 68 0.24 -4.61 6.73
C ILE A 68 -0.64 -5.07 5.55
N ARG A 69 -1.59 -4.22 5.15
CA ARG A 69 -2.58 -4.51 4.10
C ARG A 69 -2.89 -3.30 3.23
N THR A 70 -1.84 -2.56 2.87
CA THR A 70 -1.90 -1.29 2.13
C THR A 70 -2.81 -1.35 0.90
N THR A 71 -2.75 -2.44 0.12
CA THR A 71 -3.51 -2.61 -1.12
C THR A 71 -5.01 -2.84 -0.91
N SER A 72 -5.42 -3.14 0.33
CA SER A 72 -6.82 -3.30 0.74
C SER A 72 -7.41 -2.01 1.34
N ILE A 73 -6.63 -0.92 1.41
CA ILE A 73 -7.06 0.36 1.96
C ILE A 73 -7.17 1.39 0.83
N VAL A 74 -8.30 2.07 0.76
CA VAL A 74 -8.50 3.23 -0.14
C VAL A 74 -8.02 4.49 0.58
N PRO A 75 -6.91 5.12 0.17
CA PRO A 75 -6.27 6.16 0.96
C PRO A 75 -6.78 7.56 0.58
N VAL A 76 -7.15 8.35 1.60
CA VAL A 76 -7.79 9.67 1.44
C VAL A 76 -6.88 10.71 0.77
N ASP A 77 -5.59 10.69 1.10
CA ASP A 77 -4.56 11.55 0.52
C ASP A 77 -4.39 11.30 -0.99
N LEU A 78 -4.21 10.05 -1.42
CA LEU A 78 -4.13 9.73 -2.84
C LEU A 78 -5.37 10.20 -3.60
N ASN A 79 -6.57 9.92 -3.09
CA ASN A 79 -7.80 10.32 -3.77
C ASN A 79 -8.01 11.84 -3.76
N SER A 80 -7.51 12.56 -2.76
CA SER A 80 -7.49 14.03 -2.76
C SER A 80 -6.55 14.57 -3.83
N LEU A 81 -5.37 13.95 -4.01
CA LEU A 81 -4.43 14.29 -5.08
C LEU A 81 -4.99 13.98 -6.47
N MET A 82 -5.67 12.84 -6.64
CA MET A 82 -6.30 12.47 -7.91
C MET A 82 -7.44 13.42 -8.25
N PHE A 83 -8.30 13.78 -7.29
CA PHE A 83 -9.32 14.80 -7.48
C PHE A 83 -8.70 16.16 -7.87
N HIS A 84 -7.61 16.57 -7.20
CA HIS A 84 -6.90 17.78 -7.56
C HIS A 84 -6.35 17.72 -8.99
N MET A 85 -5.76 16.59 -9.39
CA MET A 85 -5.24 16.36 -10.73
C MET A 85 -6.36 16.43 -11.79
N GLU A 86 -7.50 15.79 -11.56
CA GLU A 86 -8.67 15.88 -12.45
C GLU A 86 -9.14 17.33 -12.62
N LYS A 87 -9.16 18.10 -11.53
CA LYS A 87 -9.48 19.53 -11.56
C LYS A 87 -8.44 20.36 -12.32
N ALA A 88 -7.15 20.05 -12.17
CA ALA A 88 -6.07 20.74 -12.87
C ALA A 88 -6.13 20.48 -14.38
N ILE A 89 -6.28 19.21 -14.77
CA ILE A 89 -6.46 18.80 -16.16
C ILE A 89 -7.67 19.50 -16.78
N ALA A 90 -8.81 19.54 -16.08
CA ALA A 90 -10.02 20.22 -16.56
C ALA A 90 -9.81 21.74 -16.77
N ARG A 91 -8.86 22.37 -16.07
CA ARG A 91 -8.49 23.78 -16.22
C ARG A 91 -7.39 24.00 -17.25
N GLY A 92 -6.72 22.94 -17.73
CA GLY A 92 -5.55 23.03 -18.62
C GLY A 92 -4.29 23.55 -17.92
N GLN A 93 -4.13 23.23 -16.62
CA GLN A 93 -2.93 23.55 -15.83
C GLN A 93 -2.00 22.36 -15.70
#